data_AF-A0A350RI75-F1
#
_entry.id   AF-A0A350RI75-F1
#
_cell.length_a   1.000
_cell.length_b   1.000
_cell.length_c   1.000
_cell.angle_alpha   90.00
_cell.angle_beta   90.00
_cell.angle_gamma   90.00
#
_symmetry.space_group_name_H-M   'P 1'
#
loop_
_entity.id
_entity.type
_entity.pdbx_description
1 polymer ?
#
loop_
_entity_poly.entity_id
_entity_poly.type
_entity_poly.pdbx_seq_one_letter_code
_entity_poly.pdbx_strand_id
1 'polypeptide(L)'
;ERITLDEALELLSLPRTVGTDPADGIEITVQNGPYGPYLLKDGESRNLQNEEQLLIITLEECLQLLSVPKKFGRRAAKPPLKELGKDPNSDQPILLKDGKFGPYVTDGKTNASLKSWDSVEALTEQRAVELLAEKRT
;
A
#
# COMPACT_ATOMS: atom_id res chain seq x y z
N GLU A 1 5.42 -27.59 -7.25
CA GLU A 1 4.03 -27.84 -7.67
C GLU A 1 4.00 -28.07 -9.17
N ARG A 2 3.11 -28.92 -9.70
CA ARG A 2 2.94 -29.17 -11.15
C ARG A 2 1.52 -28.79 -11.52
N ILE A 3 1.35 -27.93 -12.52
CA ILE A 3 0.04 -27.55 -13.07
C ILE A 3 -0.50 -28.66 -13.98
N THR A 4 -1.82 -28.85 -14.00
CA THR A 4 -2.50 -29.75 -14.93
C THR A 4 -2.71 -29.07 -16.30
N LEU A 5 -3.02 -29.86 -17.33
CA LEU A 5 -3.32 -29.33 -18.66
C LEU A 5 -4.57 -28.42 -18.64
N ASP A 6 -5.60 -28.83 -17.91
CA ASP A 6 -6.86 -28.10 -17.84
C ASP A 6 -6.66 -26.74 -17.16
N GLU A 7 -5.94 -26.69 -16.04
CA GLU A 7 -5.55 -25.44 -15.37
C GLU A 7 -4.70 -24.54 -16.29
N ALA A 8 -3.78 -25.13 -17.06
CA ALA A 8 -2.96 -24.37 -18.01
C ALA A 8 -3.81 -23.76 -19.14
N LEU A 9 -4.80 -24.48 -19.65
CA LEU A 9 -5.73 -23.98 -20.67
C LEU A 9 -6.62 -22.86 -20.12
N GLU A 10 -7.09 -22.98 -18.88
CA GLU A 10 -7.85 -21.92 -18.21
C GLU A 10 -7.02 -20.65 -18.05
N LEU A 11 -5.75 -20.76 -17.63
CA LEU A 11 -4.85 -19.61 -17.50
C LEU A 11 -4.56 -18.92 -18.85
N LEU A 12 -4.47 -19.71 -19.94
CA LEU A 12 -4.30 -19.16 -21.29
C LEU A 12 -5.53 -18.39 -21.80
N SER A 13 -6.68 -18.52 -21.14
CA SER A 13 -7.89 -17.75 -21.48
C SER A 13 -7.88 -16.32 -20.93
N LEU A 14 -6.88 -15.97 -20.11
CA LEU A 14 -6.73 -14.62 -19.56
C LEU A 14 -6.04 -13.68 -20.58
N PRO A 15 -6.45 -12.41 -20.70
CA PRO A 15 -7.51 -11.73 -19.96
C PRO A 15 -8.92 -12.22 -20.34
N ARG A 16 -9.77 -12.48 -19.33
CA ARG A 16 -11.15 -12.96 -19.52
C ARG A 16 -12.13 -11.80 -19.42
N THR A 17 -13.05 -11.69 -20.39
CA THR A 17 -14.19 -10.78 -20.28
C THR A 17 -15.25 -11.39 -19.36
N VAL A 18 -15.63 -10.66 -18.30
CA VAL A 18 -16.65 -11.10 -17.32
C VAL A 18 -18.06 -10.76 -17.83
N GLY A 19 -18.20 -9.59 -18.47
CA GLY A 19 -19.46 -9.12 -19.06
C GLY A 19 -19.39 -7.63 -19.40
N THR A 20 -20.52 -7.08 -19.83
CA THR A 20 -20.71 -5.64 -20.03
C THR A 20 -21.52 -5.05 -18.89
N ASP A 21 -21.12 -3.88 -18.40
CA ASP A 21 -21.90 -3.16 -17.41
C ASP A 21 -23.23 -2.70 -18.05
N PRO A 22 -24.39 -3.06 -17.49
CA PRO A 22 -25.69 -2.66 -18.04
C PRO A 22 -25.94 -1.14 -17.97
N ALA A 23 -25.21 -0.38 -17.16
CA ALA A 23 -25.41 1.05 -16.98
C ALA A 23 -24.84 1.88 -18.15
N ASP A 24 -23.70 1.47 -18.70
CA ASP A 24 -22.99 2.23 -19.74
C ASP A 24 -22.52 1.37 -20.93
N GLY A 25 -22.75 0.05 -20.89
CA GLY A 25 -22.38 -0.88 -21.96
C GLY A 25 -20.89 -1.19 -22.04
N ILE A 26 -20.09 -0.75 -21.06
CA ILE A 26 -18.63 -0.91 -21.09
C ILE A 26 -18.25 -2.32 -20.62
N GLU A 27 -17.31 -2.94 -21.34
CA GLU A 27 -16.78 -4.25 -20.98
C GLU A 27 -15.94 -4.23 -19.70
N ILE A 28 -16.11 -5.25 -18.88
CA ILE A 28 -15.31 -5.53 -17.70
C ILE A 28 -14.48 -6.78 -17.95
N THR A 29 -13.17 -6.64 -17.84
CA THR A 29 -12.20 -7.74 -17.99
C THR A 29 -11.48 -8.02 -16.68
N VAL A 30 -10.97 -9.24 -16.54
CA VAL A 30 -10.12 -9.66 -15.41
C VAL A 30 -8.82 -10.26 -15.92
N GLN A 31 -7.73 -9.93 -15.25
CA GLN A 31 -6.39 -10.34 -15.65
C GLN A 31 -5.40 -10.32 -14.49
N ASN A 32 -4.30 -11.08 -14.64
CA ASN A 32 -3.20 -11.05 -13.67
C ASN A 32 -2.15 -10.01 -14.08
N GLY A 33 -1.72 -9.16 -13.14
CA GLY A 33 -0.73 -8.11 -13.36
C GLY A 33 0.48 -8.23 -12.43
N PRO A 34 1.46 -7.31 -12.54
CA PRO A 34 2.67 -7.34 -11.71
C PRO A 34 2.41 -7.17 -10.21
N TYR A 35 1.23 -6.67 -9.82
CA TYR A 35 0.82 -6.46 -8.43
C TYR A 35 -0.31 -7.42 -7.99
N GLY A 36 -0.56 -8.47 -8.78
CA GLY A 36 -1.61 -9.46 -8.54
C GLY A 36 -2.83 -9.30 -9.45
N PRO A 37 -3.88 -10.10 -9.19
CA PRO A 37 -5.09 -10.15 -10.01
C PRO A 37 -5.94 -8.89 -9.84
N TYR A 38 -6.51 -8.42 -10.95
CA TYR A 38 -7.33 -7.21 -10.97
C TYR A 38 -8.39 -7.26 -12.06
N LEU A 39 -9.47 -6.49 -11.85
CA LEU A 39 -10.45 -6.18 -12.89
C LEU A 39 -10.14 -4.82 -13.52
N LEU A 40 -10.55 -4.63 -14.77
CA LEU A 40 -10.42 -3.39 -15.54
C LEU A 40 -11.75 -3.04 -16.22
N LYS A 41 -12.14 -1.77 -16.12
CA LYS A 41 -13.28 -1.17 -16.84
C LYS A 41 -12.91 0.25 -17.26
N ASP A 42 -12.80 0.54 -18.56
CA ASP A 42 -12.47 1.88 -19.11
C ASP A 42 -11.31 2.61 -18.38
N GLY A 43 -10.18 1.91 -18.19
CA GLY A 43 -9.01 2.45 -17.48
C GLY A 43 -9.14 2.45 -15.93
N GLU A 44 -10.31 2.14 -15.39
CA GLU A 44 -10.54 1.97 -13.97
C GLU A 44 -10.26 0.53 -13.52
N SER A 45 -9.29 0.35 -12.62
CA SER A 45 -8.99 -0.96 -12.02
C SER A 45 -9.43 -1.12 -10.56
N ARG A 46 -9.69 -2.38 -10.15
CA ARG A 46 -9.79 -2.82 -8.75
C ARG A 46 -9.01 -4.10 -8.56
N ASN A 47 -8.29 -4.21 -7.45
CA ASN A 47 -7.61 -5.45 -7.08
C ASN A 47 -8.63 -6.51 -6.69
N LEU A 48 -8.38 -7.73 -7.15
CA LEU A 48 -9.06 -8.93 -6.67
C LEU A 48 -8.36 -9.46 -5.42
N GLN A 49 -9.05 -10.30 -4.66
CA GLN A 49 -8.54 -10.83 -3.40
C GLN A 49 -7.50 -11.95 -3.61
N ASN A 50 -7.70 -12.77 -4.64
CA ASN A 50 -6.86 -13.92 -4.95
C ASN A 50 -6.96 -14.28 -6.45
N GLU A 51 -6.12 -15.22 -6.89
CA GLU A 51 -6.04 -15.61 -8.31
C GLU A 51 -7.25 -16.43 -8.78
N GLU A 52 -7.90 -17.18 -7.87
CA GLU A 52 -9.11 -17.95 -8.19
C GLU A 52 -10.23 -17.06 -8.75
N GLN A 53 -10.34 -15.83 -8.26
CA GLN A 53 -11.30 -14.85 -8.74
C GLN A 53 -11.13 -14.50 -10.23
N LEU A 54 -9.97 -14.71 -10.85
CA LEU A 54 -9.81 -14.50 -12.30
C LEU A 54 -10.74 -15.39 -13.13
N LEU A 55 -11.07 -16.57 -12.59
CA LEU A 55 -11.89 -17.56 -13.27
C LEU A 55 -13.35 -17.50 -12.84
N ILE A 56 -13.60 -17.32 -11.54
CA ILE A 56 -14.95 -17.49 -10.97
C ILE A 56 -15.73 -16.19 -10.73
N ILE A 57 -15.06 -15.02 -10.73
CA ILE A 57 -15.74 -13.77 -10.35
C ILE A 57 -16.87 -13.43 -11.33
N THR A 58 -17.98 -12.97 -10.77
CA THR A 58 -19.19 -12.61 -11.49
C THR A 58 -19.23 -11.13 -11.84
N LEU A 59 -20.06 -10.78 -12.83
CA LEU A 59 -20.28 -9.39 -13.23
C LEU A 59 -20.79 -8.54 -12.05
N GLU A 60 -21.71 -9.09 -11.26
CA GLU A 60 -22.27 -8.42 -10.07
C GLU A 60 -21.19 -8.06 -9.05
N GLU A 61 -20.31 -9.00 -8.72
CA GLU A 61 -19.19 -8.77 -7.81
C GLU A 61 -18.22 -7.70 -8.35
N CYS A 62 -17.93 -7.73 -9.66
CA CYS A 62 -17.11 -6.69 -10.29
C CYS A 62 -17.75 -5.30 -10.14
N LEU A 63 -19.06 -5.17 -10.37
CA LEU A 63 -19.78 -3.90 -10.22
C LEU A 63 -19.79 -3.43 -8.77
N GLN A 64 -19.96 -4.35 -7.80
CA GLN A 64 -19.84 -4.03 -6.39
C GLN A 64 -18.45 -3.47 -6.04
N LEU A 65 -17.37 -4.08 -6.54
CA LEU A 65 -16.00 -3.59 -6.32
C LEU A 65 -15.77 -2.21 -6.94
N LEU A 66 -16.30 -1.97 -8.15
CA LEU A 66 -16.20 -0.69 -8.85
C LEU A 66 -16.99 0.42 -8.14
N SER A 67 -18.14 0.09 -7.52
CA SER A 67 -18.96 1.04 -6.77
C SER A 67 -18.25 1.65 -5.55
N VAL A 68 -17.28 0.93 -4.98
CA VAL A 68 -16.48 1.42 -3.86
C VAL A 68 -15.50 2.47 -4.40
N PRO A 69 -15.50 3.71 -3.88
CA PRO A 69 -14.57 4.74 -4.30
C PRO A 69 -13.11 4.28 -4.18
N LYS A 70 -12.28 4.55 -5.20
CA LYS A 70 -10.85 4.26 -5.12
C LYS A 70 -10.27 4.95 -3.88
N LYS A 71 -9.77 4.15 -2.94
CA LYS A 71 -8.88 4.64 -1.88
C LYS A 71 -7.54 4.98 -2.52
N PHE A 72 -7.46 6.14 -3.19
CA PHE A 72 -6.20 6.71 -3.61
C PHE A 72 -5.43 7.13 -2.36
N GLY A 73 -4.29 6.49 -2.14
CA GLY A 73 -3.29 7.03 -1.24
C GLY A 73 -2.93 6.11 -0.08
N ARG A 74 -1.61 6.05 0.12
CA ARG A 74 -0.87 5.77 1.36
C ARG A 74 -1.76 5.23 2.49
N ARG A 75 -1.47 3.97 2.89
CA ARG A 75 -1.82 3.45 4.22
C ARG A 75 -1.86 4.62 5.20
N ALA A 76 -3.02 4.79 5.86
CA ALA A 76 -3.18 5.82 6.89
C ALA A 76 -1.91 5.85 7.74
N ALA A 77 -1.31 7.04 7.90
CA ALA A 77 -0.06 7.17 8.60
C ALA A 77 -0.26 6.52 9.98
N LYS A 78 0.54 5.48 10.27
CA LYS A 78 0.49 4.85 11.60
C LYS A 78 0.70 5.95 12.64
N PRO A 79 -0.03 5.93 13.77
CA PRO A 79 0.23 6.87 14.85
C PRO A 79 1.70 6.78 15.27
N PRO A 80 2.31 7.89 15.73
CA PRO A 80 3.69 7.89 16.18
C PRO A 80 3.87 6.89 17.34
N LEU A 81 5.01 6.21 17.35
CA LEU A 81 5.41 5.29 18.40
C LEU A 81 5.67 6.03 19.72
N LYS A 82 6.21 7.26 19.64
CA LYS A 82 6.58 8.07 20.80
C LYS A 82 6.69 9.54 20.40
N GLU A 83 6.32 10.44 21.30
CA GLU A 83 6.65 11.87 21.19
C GLU A 83 7.84 12.16 22.11
N LEU A 84 8.86 12.80 21.57
CA LEU A 84 10.18 12.95 22.21
C LEU A 84 10.50 14.42 22.54
N GLY A 85 9.49 15.26 22.73
CA GLY A 85 9.68 16.68 23.02
C GLY A 85 9.73 17.55 21.77
N LYS A 86 10.49 18.65 21.81
CA LYS A 86 10.57 19.64 20.73
C LYS A 86 11.98 19.78 20.22
N ASP A 87 12.15 19.87 18.91
CA ASP A 87 13.46 20.10 18.32
C ASP A 87 13.86 21.58 18.48
N PRO A 88 15.05 21.87 19.04
CA PRO A 88 15.49 23.24 19.28
C PRO A 88 15.78 24.04 18.01
N ASN A 89 15.94 23.40 16.84
CA ASN A 89 16.22 24.09 15.57
C ASN A 89 14.95 24.40 14.79
N SER A 90 13.96 23.51 14.79
CA SER A 90 12.71 23.69 14.03
C SER A 90 11.53 24.14 14.89
N ASP A 91 11.65 24.10 16.22
CA ASP A 91 10.59 24.33 17.22
C ASP A 91 9.34 23.45 16.98
N GLN A 92 9.52 22.34 16.27
CA GLN A 92 8.48 21.35 15.98
C GLN A 92 8.57 20.15 16.94
N PRO A 93 7.44 19.47 17.20
CA PRO A 93 7.46 18.25 17.99
C PRO A 93 8.26 17.14 17.30
N ILE A 94 9.11 16.45 18.05
CA ILE A 94 9.86 15.30 17.59
C ILE A 94 9.00 14.05 17.76
N LEU A 95 8.72 13.37 16.67
CA LEU A 95 7.92 12.17 16.63
C LEU A 95 8.79 10.98 16.20
N LEU A 96 8.74 9.90 16.97
CA LEU A 96 9.26 8.59 16.58
C LEU A 96 8.16 7.84 15.82
N LYS A 97 8.44 7.38 14.60
CA LYS A 97 7.46 6.71 13.74
C LYS A 97 8.04 5.42 13.18
N ASP A 98 7.15 4.47 12.86
CA ASP A 98 7.50 3.23 12.16
C ASP A 98 7.31 3.41 10.65
N GLY A 99 8.40 3.31 9.88
CA GLY A 99 8.43 3.54 8.44
C GLY A 99 8.73 2.28 7.63
N LYS A 100 8.69 2.41 6.28
CA LYS A 100 9.01 1.30 5.35
C LYS A 100 10.41 0.71 5.58
N PHE A 101 11.35 1.54 6.03
CA PHE A 101 12.76 1.19 6.24
C PHE A 101 13.11 1.02 7.73
N GLY A 102 12.11 0.86 8.60
CA GLY A 102 12.27 0.76 10.04
C GLY A 102 11.95 2.07 10.78
N PRO A 103 12.18 2.10 12.11
CA PRO A 103 11.91 3.26 12.95
C PRO A 103 12.73 4.49 12.58
N TYR A 104 12.10 5.66 12.64
CA TYR A 104 12.76 6.95 12.36
C TYR A 104 12.17 8.07 13.22
N VAL A 105 12.99 9.08 13.51
CA VAL A 105 12.55 10.33 14.14
C VAL A 105 12.26 11.39 13.08
N THR A 106 11.26 12.22 13.33
CA THR A 106 10.86 13.32 12.45
C THR A 106 10.41 14.53 13.25
N ASP A 107 10.79 15.72 12.81
CA ASP A 107 10.25 17.00 13.27
C ASP A 107 9.20 17.56 12.29
N GLY A 108 8.72 16.72 11.36
CA GLY A 108 7.82 17.11 10.27
C GLY A 108 8.52 17.68 9.04
N LYS A 109 9.78 18.10 9.12
CA LYS A 109 10.56 18.63 7.99
C LYS A 109 11.70 17.69 7.60
N THR A 110 12.46 17.23 8.58
CA THR A 110 13.60 16.32 8.48
C THR A 110 13.21 14.95 9.02
N ASN A 111 13.67 13.88 8.36
CA ASN A 111 13.47 12.50 8.81
C ASN A 111 14.83 11.82 8.97
N ALA A 112 15.12 11.28 10.15
CA ALA A 112 16.35 10.57 10.44
C ALA A 112 16.05 9.15 10.95
N SER A 113 16.59 8.15 10.26
CA SER A 113 16.47 6.75 10.67
C SER A 113 17.26 6.49 11.96
N LEU A 114 16.73 5.63 12.84
CA LEU A 114 17.49 5.13 13.98
C LEU A 114 18.70 4.33 13.49
N LYS A 115 19.81 4.39 14.23
CA LYS A 115 20.98 3.53 13.96
C LYS A 115 20.75 2.14 14.57
N SER A 116 21.57 1.17 14.20
CA SER A 116 21.42 -0.22 14.65
C SER A 116 21.52 -0.42 16.17
N TRP A 117 22.17 0.49 16.88
CA TRP A 117 22.31 0.47 18.34
C TRP A 117 21.27 1.32 19.07
N ASP A 118 20.46 2.11 18.35
CA ASP A 118 19.40 2.92 18.95
C ASP A 118 18.17 2.03 19.20
N SER A 119 17.70 1.96 20.45
CA SER A 119 16.45 1.27 20.81
C SER A 119 15.26 2.24 20.78
N VAL A 120 14.15 1.81 20.21
CA VAL A 120 12.87 2.56 20.16
C VAL A 120 12.40 2.93 21.57
N GLU A 121 12.55 2.03 22.54
CA GLU A 121 12.07 2.19 23.91
C GLU A 121 12.95 3.19 24.68
N ALA A 122 14.27 3.01 24.56
CA ALA A 122 15.29 3.78 25.26
C ALA A 122 15.62 5.12 24.60
N LEU A 123 15.02 5.43 23.44
CA LEU A 123 15.30 6.67 22.72
C LEU A 123 14.91 7.89 23.55
N THR A 124 15.85 8.81 23.70
CA THR A 124 15.72 10.08 24.43
C THR A 124 15.54 11.26 23.47
N GLU A 125 15.03 12.38 23.99
CA GLU A 125 14.92 13.65 23.27
C GLU A 125 16.26 14.11 22.70
N GLN A 126 17.30 14.11 23.54
CA GLN A 126 18.66 14.52 23.16
C GLN A 126 19.18 13.70 21.98
N ARG A 127 19.04 12.37 22.04
CA ARG A 127 19.47 11.49 20.94
C ARG A 127 18.66 11.71 19.66
N ALA A 128 17.37 11.98 19.78
CA ALA A 128 16.53 12.28 18.62
C ALA A 128 16.92 13.62 17.95
N VAL A 129 17.26 14.64 18.74
CA VAL A 129 17.79 15.92 18.24
C VAL A 129 19.12 15.71 17.52
N GLU A 130 20.03 14.90 18.07
CA GLU A 130 21.30 14.56 17.41
C GLU A 130 21.08 13.91 16.04
N LEU A 131 20.20 12.90 15.96
CA LEU A 131 19.88 12.21 14.71
C LEU A 131 19.31 13.17 13.65
N LEU A 132 18.44 14.09 14.06
CA LEU A 132 17.88 15.12 13.18
C LEU A 132 18.95 16.13 12.75
N ALA A 133 19.86 16.52 13.64
CA ALA A 133 20.97 17.42 13.34
C ALA A 133 21.96 16.79 12.35
N GLU A 134 22.38 15.53 12.55
CA GLU A 134 23.23 14.76 11.63
C GLU A 134 22.65 14.73 10.20
N LYS A 135 21.33 14.70 10.07
CA LYS A 135 20.66 14.61 8.78
C LYS A 135 20.50 15.96 8.06
N ARG A 136 20.62 17.07 8.80
CA ARG A 136 20.51 18.44 8.27
C ARG A 136 21.83 18.95 7.71
N THR A 137 22.95 18.47 8.24
CA THR A 137 24.29 18.63 7.67
C THR A 137 24.49 17.79 6.42
#